data_AF-A0AAU2E6G8-F1
#
_entry.id   AF-A0AAU2E6G8-F1
#
_cell.length_a   1.000
_cell.length_b   1.000
_cell.length_c   1.000
_cell.angle_alpha   90.00
_cell.angle_beta   90.00
_cell.angle_gamma   90.00
#
_symmetry.space_group_name_H-M   'P 1'
#
loop_
_entity.id
_entity.type
_entity.pdbx_description
1 polymer ?
#
loop_
_entity_poly.entity_id
_entity_poly.type
_entity_poly.pdbx_seq_one_letter_code
_entity_poly.pdbx_strand_id
1 'polypeptide(L)'
;MAKSATRRPSVVTGLVRSAFLVNAVYAESGRIFGLTPQQGQLLCVLMAQPYGMTELGAVLGLAKSSLTGLVDRTAQRGLVRREPDPSDRRVIRVALTPEGAVAAKDFYAETCRRIKVLPAGLSTPERGQLALLLGRMTIDNKVPAVFLELDESHPEHG
;
A
#
# COMPACT_ATOMS: atom_id res chain seq x y z
N MET A 1 40.98 17.04 -11.93
CA MET A 1 39.58 16.58 -12.08
C MET A 1 38.95 16.47 -10.70
N ALA A 2 38.08 17.41 -10.33
CA ALA A 2 37.50 17.48 -8.99
C ALA A 2 36.49 16.34 -8.76
N LYS A 3 36.66 15.60 -7.67
CA LYS A 3 35.65 14.67 -7.13
C LYS A 3 34.36 15.45 -6.91
N SER A 4 33.32 15.14 -7.67
CA SER A 4 31.98 15.67 -7.44
C SER A 4 31.56 15.28 -6.03
N ALA A 5 31.56 16.23 -5.10
CA ALA A 5 31.01 16.04 -3.79
C ALA A 5 29.53 15.72 -3.97
N THR A 6 29.13 14.48 -3.68
CA THR A 6 27.74 14.04 -3.74
C THR A 6 26.92 14.89 -2.78
N ARG A 7 26.41 16.03 -3.26
CA ARG A 7 25.58 16.95 -2.49
C ARG A 7 24.38 16.15 -2.03
N ARG A 8 24.20 16.02 -0.71
CA ARG A 8 23.03 15.35 -0.14
C ARG A 8 21.79 15.96 -0.79
N PRO A 9 20.90 15.15 -1.40
CA PRO A 9 19.70 15.68 -2.02
C PRO A 9 18.91 16.49 -0.99
N SER A 10 18.30 17.59 -1.44
CA SER A 10 17.39 18.37 -0.59
C SER A 10 16.24 17.48 -0.10
N VAL A 11 15.56 17.87 0.98
CA VAL A 11 14.37 17.16 1.47
C VAL A 11 13.33 17.00 0.35
N VAL A 12 13.11 18.04 -0.45
CA VAL A 12 12.18 18.00 -1.60
C VAL A 12 12.60 16.92 -2.61
N THR A 13 13.86 16.89 -3.01
CA THR A 13 14.38 15.88 -3.94
C THR A 13 14.34 14.47 -3.33
N GLY A 14 14.60 14.36 -2.03
CA GLY A 14 14.50 13.12 -1.27
C GLY A 14 13.08 12.56 -1.30
N LEU A 15 12.07 13.36 -0.97
CA LEU A 15 10.67 12.96 -0.98
C LEU A 15 10.21 12.48 -2.36
N VAL A 16 10.52 13.24 -3.41
CA VAL A 16 10.16 12.85 -4.78
C VAL A 16 10.81 11.52 -5.15
N ARG A 17 12.12 11.34 -4.88
CA ARG A 17 12.83 10.10 -5.20
C ARG A 17 12.35 8.92 -4.36
N SER A 18 11.99 9.14 -3.10
CA SER A 18 11.41 8.11 -2.25
C SER A 18 10.09 7.60 -2.81
N ALA A 19 9.25 8.46 -3.40
CA ALA A 19 8.05 8.01 -4.08
C ALA A 19 8.35 7.07 -5.27
N PHE A 20 9.37 7.39 -6.09
CA PHE A 20 9.81 6.48 -7.16
C PHE A 20 10.34 5.15 -6.62
N LEU A 21 11.09 5.19 -5.51
CA LEU A 21 11.63 3.98 -4.88
C LEU A 21 10.51 3.05 -4.40
N VAL A 22 9.52 3.60 -3.69
CA VAL A 22 8.36 2.85 -3.19
C VAL A 22 7.48 2.36 -4.35
N ASN A 23 7.25 3.18 -5.38
CA ASN A 23 6.48 2.78 -6.56
C ASN A 23 7.17 1.63 -7.34
N ALA A 24 8.49 1.65 -7.43
CA ALA A 24 9.26 0.56 -8.04
C ALA A 24 9.09 -0.74 -7.25
N VAL A 25 9.08 -0.66 -5.91
CA VAL A 25 8.80 -1.83 -5.07
C VAL A 25 7.40 -2.39 -5.34
N TYR A 26 6.36 -1.55 -5.40
CA TYR A 26 5.01 -2.03 -5.72
C TYR A 26 4.92 -2.69 -7.10
N ALA A 27 5.56 -2.07 -8.10
CA ALA A 27 5.59 -2.64 -9.45
C ALA A 27 6.25 -4.01 -9.45
N GLU A 28 7.39 -4.14 -8.79
CA GLU A 28 8.15 -5.39 -8.76
C GLU A 28 7.43 -6.48 -7.96
N SER A 29 6.86 -6.16 -6.79
CA SER A 29 6.00 -7.08 -6.03
C SER A 29 4.81 -7.51 -6.89
N GLY A 30 4.17 -6.56 -7.59
CA GLY A 30 3.00 -6.83 -8.42
C GLY A 30 3.30 -7.79 -9.56
N ARG A 31 4.47 -7.66 -10.20
CA ARG A 31 4.88 -8.55 -11.31
C ARG A 31 4.93 -10.02 -10.91
N ILE A 32 5.36 -10.33 -9.68
CA ILE A 32 5.43 -11.71 -9.18
C ILE A 32 4.05 -12.38 -9.17
N PHE A 33 3.01 -11.61 -8.81
CA PHE A 33 1.63 -12.10 -8.68
C PHE A 33 0.73 -11.73 -9.87
N GLY A 34 1.34 -11.19 -10.93
CA GLY A 34 0.61 -10.66 -12.09
C GLY A 34 -0.36 -9.52 -11.75
N LEU A 35 -0.12 -8.77 -10.67
CA LEU A 35 -0.93 -7.64 -10.22
C LEU A 35 -0.33 -6.32 -10.74
N THR A 36 -1.19 -5.36 -11.07
CA THR A 36 -0.75 -3.96 -11.16
C THR A 36 -0.53 -3.38 -9.76
N PRO A 37 0.31 -2.34 -9.59
CA PRO A 37 0.50 -1.68 -8.30
C PRO A 37 -0.81 -1.27 -7.63
N GLN A 38 -1.73 -0.70 -8.41
CA GLN A 38 -3.04 -0.25 -7.92
C GLN A 38 -3.94 -1.40 -7.52
N GLN A 39 -3.84 -2.56 -8.19
CA GLN A 39 -4.56 -3.76 -7.77
C GLN A 39 -4.01 -4.28 -6.44
N GLY A 40 -2.69 -4.38 -6.30
CA GLY A 40 -2.07 -4.79 -5.03
C GLY A 40 -2.46 -3.87 -3.88
N GLN A 41 -2.41 -2.55 -4.08
CA GLN A 41 -2.86 -1.57 -3.09
C GLN A 41 -4.34 -1.70 -2.73
N LEU A 42 -5.24 -1.87 -3.73
CA LEU A 42 -6.66 -2.11 -3.48
C LEU A 42 -6.86 -3.36 -2.61
N LEU A 43 -6.18 -4.46 -2.95
CA LEU A 43 -6.30 -5.70 -2.18
C LEU A 43 -5.82 -5.51 -0.74
N CYS A 44 -4.71 -4.81 -0.52
CA CYS A 44 -4.19 -4.54 0.82
C CYS A 44 -5.11 -3.65 1.66
N VAL A 45 -5.75 -2.63 1.07
CA VAL A 45 -6.77 -1.82 1.75
C VAL A 45 -7.94 -2.70 2.19
N LEU A 46 -8.39 -3.60 1.32
CA LEU A 46 -9.51 -4.50 1.58
C LEU A 46 -9.18 -5.63 2.58
N MET A 47 -7.92 -5.81 3.00
CA MET A 47 -7.56 -6.78 4.05
C MET A 47 -8.17 -6.41 5.40
N ALA A 48 -8.40 -5.12 5.66
CA ALA A 48 -8.98 -4.65 6.91
C ALA A 48 -10.46 -5.05 7.05
N GLN A 49 -11.23 -4.76 6.01
CA GLN A 49 -12.68 -4.94 5.95
C GLN A 49 -13.19 -4.62 4.53
N PRO A 50 -14.45 -4.96 4.23
CA PRO A 50 -15.13 -4.47 3.05
C PRO A 50 -15.36 -2.94 3.11
N TYR A 51 -15.12 -2.25 1.99
CA TYR A 51 -15.28 -0.80 1.89
C TYR A 51 -16.27 -0.39 0.80
N GLY A 52 -16.96 0.73 1.01
CA GLY A 52 -17.73 1.39 -0.04
C GLY A 52 -16.84 2.08 -1.08
N MET A 53 -17.39 2.35 -2.26
CA MET A 53 -16.65 3.00 -3.35
C MET A 53 -16.13 4.41 -2.95
N THR A 54 -16.89 5.18 -2.17
CA THR A 54 -16.45 6.51 -1.73
C THR A 54 -15.25 6.41 -0.78
N GLU A 55 -15.28 5.46 0.15
CA GLU A 55 -14.21 5.24 1.13
C GLU A 55 -12.93 4.77 0.43
N LEU A 56 -13.04 3.80 -0.49
CA LEU A 56 -11.92 3.34 -1.30
C LEU A 56 -11.30 4.47 -2.14
N GLY A 57 -12.13 5.35 -2.70
CA GLY A 57 -11.65 6.49 -3.48
C GLY A 57 -10.83 7.46 -2.64
N ALA A 58 -11.29 7.73 -1.41
CA ALA A 58 -10.58 8.58 -0.47
C ALA A 58 -9.25 7.94 -0.01
N VAL A 59 -9.25 6.65 0.35
CA VAL A 59 -8.05 5.93 0.82
C VAL A 59 -7.00 5.79 -0.28
N LEU A 60 -7.42 5.45 -1.50
CA LEU A 60 -6.51 5.25 -2.64
C LEU A 60 -6.17 6.56 -3.37
N GLY A 61 -6.80 7.68 -3.01
CA GLY A 61 -6.63 8.96 -3.70
C GLY A 61 -7.10 8.92 -5.16
N LEU A 62 -8.12 8.11 -5.46
CA LEU A 62 -8.62 7.89 -6.82
C LEU A 62 -9.96 8.57 -7.06
N ALA A 63 -10.11 9.17 -8.24
CA ALA A 63 -11.40 9.62 -8.73
C ALA A 63 -12.35 8.43 -8.96
N LYS A 64 -13.66 8.69 -8.86
CA LYS A 64 -14.71 7.67 -8.96
C LYS A 64 -14.61 6.80 -10.22
N SER A 65 -14.37 7.40 -11.39
CA SER A 65 -14.25 6.68 -12.67
C SER A 65 -13.05 5.72 -12.68
N SER A 66 -11.89 6.18 -12.22
CA SER A 66 -10.67 5.36 -12.11
C SER A 66 -10.84 4.22 -11.13
N LEU A 67 -11.49 4.48 -9.98
CA LEU A 67 -11.77 3.45 -8.99
C LEU A 67 -12.73 2.39 -9.52
N THR A 68 -13.84 2.79 -10.17
CA THR A 68 -14.78 1.82 -10.77
C THR A 68 -14.05 0.88 -11.72
N GLY A 69 -13.26 1.41 -12.65
CA GLY A 69 -12.48 0.58 -13.57
C GLY A 69 -11.45 -0.30 -12.88
N LEU A 70 -10.81 0.17 -11.80
CA LEU A 70 -9.89 -0.63 -11.00
C LEU A 70 -10.62 -1.82 -10.33
N VAL A 71 -11.74 -1.56 -9.66
CA VAL A 71 -12.53 -2.61 -8.99
C VAL A 71 -13.08 -3.59 -10.02
N ASP A 72 -13.60 -3.12 -11.16
CA ASP A 72 -14.12 -4.00 -12.22
C ASP A 72 -13.07 -4.97 -12.75
N ARG A 73 -11.88 -4.47 -13.12
CA ARG A 73 -10.79 -5.33 -13.58
C ARG A 73 -10.31 -6.30 -12.51
N THR A 74 -10.39 -5.91 -11.24
CA THR A 74 -9.99 -6.77 -10.11
C THR A 74 -11.05 -7.84 -9.84
N ALA A 75 -12.33 -7.51 -10.00
CA ALA A 75 -13.45 -8.44 -9.89
C ALA A 75 -13.48 -9.44 -11.05
N GLN A 76 -13.18 -9.00 -12.28
CA GLN A 76 -13.04 -9.86 -13.45
C GLN A 76 -11.95 -10.92 -13.27
N ARG A 77 -10.94 -10.63 -12.43
CA ARG A 77 -9.89 -11.60 -12.04
C ARG A 77 -10.29 -12.50 -10.88
N GLY A 78 -11.50 -12.36 -10.35
CA GLY A 78 -11.98 -13.14 -9.21
C GLY A 78 -11.30 -12.79 -7.88
N LEU A 79 -10.66 -11.63 -7.76
CA LEU A 79 -9.92 -11.24 -6.54
C LEU A 79 -10.76 -10.39 -5.58
N VAL A 80 -11.81 -9.73 -6.09
CA VAL A 80 -12.77 -9.00 -5.27
C VAL A 80 -14.18 -9.30 -5.73
N ARG A 81 -15.13 -9.15 -4.81
CA ARG A 81 -16.56 -9.20 -5.09
C ARG A 81 -17.25 -7.95 -4.58
N ARG A 82 -18.41 -7.64 -5.16
CA ARG A 82 -19.32 -6.61 -4.67
C ARG A 82 -20.44 -7.29 -3.92
N GLU A 83 -20.70 -6.84 -2.70
CA GLU A 83 -21.75 -7.38 -1.85
C GLU A 83 -22.60 -6.22 -1.27
N PRO A 84 -23.92 -6.41 -1.11
CA PRO A 84 -24.76 -5.44 -0.41
C PRO A 84 -24.30 -5.28 1.04
N ASP A 85 -24.38 -4.06 1.57
CA ASP A 85 -24.13 -3.85 3.00
C ASP A 85 -25.20 -4.61 3.82
N PRO A 86 -24.80 -5.34 4.88
CA PRO A 86 -25.74 -6.06 5.74
C PRO A 86 -26.78 -5.16 6.42
N SER A 87 -26.43 -3.90 6.68
CA SER A 87 -27.25 -2.90 7.37
C SER A 87 -28.09 -2.07 6.41
N ASP A 88 -27.61 -1.86 5.18
CA ASP A 88 -28.36 -1.17 4.12
C ASP A 88 -28.07 -1.78 2.73
N ARG A 89 -29.00 -2.58 2.21
CA ARG A 89 -28.87 -3.24 0.91
C ARG A 89 -28.76 -2.28 -0.28
N ARG A 90 -29.01 -0.98 -0.10
CA ARG A 90 -28.79 0.06 -1.13
C ARG A 90 -27.31 0.43 -1.27
N VAL A 91 -26.51 0.12 -0.26
CA VAL A 91 -25.06 0.35 -0.25
C VAL A 91 -24.37 -0.89 -0.78
N ILE A 92 -23.42 -0.69 -1.69
CA ILE A 92 -22.56 -1.77 -2.22
C ILE A 92 -21.17 -1.60 -1.63
N ARG A 93 -20.67 -2.68 -1.01
CA ARG A 93 -19.29 -2.79 -0.54
C ARG A 93 -18.48 -3.68 -1.46
N VAL A 94 -17.19 -3.43 -1.50
CA VAL A 94 -16.20 -4.28 -2.17
C VAL A 94 -15.50 -5.08 -1.09
N ALA A 95 -15.38 -6.39 -1.29
CA ALA A 95 -14.73 -7.32 -0.36
C ALA A 95 -13.75 -8.23 -1.12
N LEU A 96 -12.72 -8.72 -0.44
CA LEU A 96 -11.82 -9.76 -0.98
C LEU A 96 -12.58 -11.08 -1.14
N THR A 97 -12.35 -11.78 -2.25
CA THR A 97 -12.64 -13.21 -2.37
C THR A 97 -11.60 -14.03 -1.59
N PRO A 98 -11.81 -15.34 -1.36
CA PRO A 98 -10.78 -16.20 -0.78
C PRO A 98 -9.46 -16.13 -1.56
N GLU A 99 -9.52 -16.15 -2.89
CA GLU A 99 -8.35 -16.03 -3.77
C GLU A 99 -7.71 -14.64 -3.66
N GLY A 100 -8.54 -13.60 -3.57
CA GLY A 100 -8.12 -12.23 -3.34
C GLY A 100 -7.40 -12.04 -2.01
N ALA A 101 -7.85 -12.71 -0.95
CA ALA A 101 -7.24 -12.65 0.38
C ALA A 101 -5.84 -13.28 0.38
N VAL A 102 -5.67 -14.41 -0.30
CA VAL A 102 -4.34 -15.03 -0.50
C VAL A 102 -3.43 -14.08 -1.28
N ALA A 103 -3.90 -13.57 -2.42
CA ALA A 103 -3.13 -12.62 -3.24
C ALA A 103 -2.76 -11.34 -2.48
N ALA A 104 -3.66 -10.82 -1.64
CA ALA A 104 -3.41 -9.66 -0.80
C ALA A 104 -2.29 -9.93 0.22
N LYS A 105 -2.35 -11.08 0.91
CA LYS A 105 -1.34 -11.49 1.89
C LYS A 105 0.04 -11.67 1.25
N ASP A 106 0.10 -12.34 0.10
CA ASP A 106 1.36 -12.59 -0.60
C ASP A 106 1.98 -11.28 -1.14
N PHE A 107 1.17 -10.43 -1.76
CA PHE A 107 1.62 -9.11 -2.24
C PHE A 107 2.09 -8.23 -1.07
N TYR A 108 1.37 -8.22 0.04
CA TYR A 108 1.74 -7.49 1.26
C TYR A 108 3.09 -7.96 1.79
N ALA A 109 3.24 -9.26 2.03
CA ALA A 109 4.45 -9.84 2.60
C ALA A 109 5.68 -9.54 1.73
N GLU A 110 5.56 -9.70 0.41
CA GLU A 110 6.65 -9.42 -0.53
C GLU A 110 7.02 -7.93 -0.57
N THR A 111 6.01 -7.07 -0.55
CA THR A 111 6.20 -5.62 -0.51
C THR A 111 6.88 -5.18 0.78
N CYS A 112 6.43 -5.67 1.94
CA CYS A 112 7.06 -5.40 3.23
C CYS A 112 8.51 -5.88 3.25
N ARG A 113 8.79 -7.09 2.76
CA ARG A 113 10.15 -7.63 2.65
C ARG A 113 11.06 -6.71 1.83
N ARG A 114 10.58 -6.20 0.69
CA ARG A 114 11.33 -5.28 -0.18
C ARG A 114 11.49 -3.89 0.42
N ILE A 115 10.48 -3.35 1.09
CA ILE A 115 10.57 -2.06 1.77
C ILE A 115 11.56 -2.12 2.94
N LYS A 116 11.53 -3.20 3.74
CA LYS A 116 12.41 -3.43 4.90
C LYS A 116 13.90 -3.37 4.55
N VAL A 117 14.29 -3.74 3.33
CA VAL A 117 15.69 -3.70 2.89
C VAL A 117 16.14 -2.35 2.34
N LEU A 118 15.22 -1.44 2.00
CA LEU A 118 15.58 -0.10 1.47
C LEU A 118 16.50 0.70 2.41
N PRO A 119 16.25 0.76 3.74
CA PRO A 119 17.13 1.47 4.66
C PRO A 119 18.29 0.61 5.20
N ALA A 120 18.64 -0.53 4.57
CA ALA A 120 19.68 -1.43 5.07
C ALA A 120 21.07 -0.76 5.19
N GLY A 121 21.33 0.28 4.39
CA GLY A 121 22.56 1.07 4.47
C GLY A 121 22.61 2.12 5.60
N LEU A 122 21.51 2.31 6.34
CA LEU A 122 21.43 3.24 7.47
C LEU A 122 21.77 2.52 8.78
N SER A 123 22.41 3.21 9.71
CA SER A 123 22.60 2.73 11.08
C SER A 123 21.27 2.69 11.87
N THR A 124 21.23 1.98 13.00
CA THR A 124 20.03 1.93 13.86
C THR A 124 19.54 3.30 14.31
N PRO A 125 20.41 4.23 14.77
CA PRO A 125 19.97 5.59 15.10
C PRO A 125 19.40 6.35 13.90
N GLU A 126 20.01 6.23 12.71
CA GLU A 126 19.53 6.89 11.49
C GLU A 126 18.16 6.35 11.06
N ARG A 127 17.94 5.02 11.17
CA ARG A 127 16.61 4.42 10.94
C ARG A 127 15.56 4.95 11.90
N GLY A 128 15.90 5.07 13.18
CA GLY A 128 15.00 5.65 14.19
C GLY A 128 14.64 7.10 13.88
N GLN A 129 15.63 7.92 13.51
CA GLN A 129 15.39 9.31 13.12
C GLN A 129 14.54 9.41 11.84
N LEU A 130 14.80 8.56 10.84
CA LEU A 130 14.01 8.52 9.62
C LEU A 130 12.55 8.14 9.90
N ALA A 131 12.31 7.10 10.70
CA ALA A 131 10.97 6.67 11.08
C ALA A 131 10.19 7.78 11.81
N LEU A 132 10.84 8.48 12.75
CA LEU A 132 10.23 9.61 13.47
C LEU A 132 9.85 10.75 12.51
N LEU A 133 10.75 11.16 11.62
CA LEU A 133 10.50 12.27 10.70
C LEU A 133 9.43 11.93 9.66
N LEU A 134 9.47 10.71 9.09
CA LEU A 134 8.46 10.24 8.16
C LEU A 134 7.11 10.09 8.84
N GLY A 135 7.06 9.50 10.03
CA GLY A 135 5.84 9.33 10.82
C GLY A 135 5.17 10.66 11.13
N ARG A 136 5.93 11.67 11.57
CA ARG A 136 5.39 13.02 11.77
C ARG A 136 4.81 13.60 10.48
N MET A 137 5.54 13.50 9.37
CA MET A 137 5.10 14.03 8.09
C MET A 137 3.82 13.35 7.57
N THR A 138 3.71 12.02 7.68
CA THR A 138 2.53 11.28 7.22
C THR A 138 1.31 11.55 8.09
N ILE A 139 1.48 11.66 9.40
CA ILE A 139 0.41 12.02 10.34
C ILE A 139 -0.06 13.45 10.10
N ASP A 140 0.85 14.42 10.03
CA ASP A 140 0.53 15.84 9.83
C ASP A 140 -0.22 16.08 8.52
N ASN A 141 0.10 15.31 7.47
CA ASN A 141 -0.55 15.39 6.16
C ASN A 141 -1.73 14.42 6.00
N LYS A 142 -2.15 13.72 7.06
CA LYS A 142 -3.29 12.79 7.07
C LYS A 142 -3.22 11.74 5.94
N VAL A 143 -2.02 11.22 5.67
CA VAL A 143 -1.83 10.18 4.64
C VAL A 143 -2.60 8.93 5.07
N PRO A 144 -3.49 8.38 4.22
CA PRO A 144 -4.24 7.18 4.56
C PRO A 144 -3.33 5.97 4.80
N ALA A 145 -3.72 5.11 5.74
CA ALA A 145 -3.06 3.82 5.95
C ALA A 145 -3.45 2.86 4.82
N VAL A 146 -2.62 2.79 3.76
CA VAL A 146 -2.82 1.86 2.63
C VAL A 146 -2.39 0.44 3.02
N PHE A 147 -1.41 0.34 3.91
CA PHE A 147 -1.06 -0.87 4.62
C PHE A 147 -1.47 -0.72 6.06
N LEU A 148 -2.28 -1.65 6.53
CA LEU A 148 -2.33 -1.88 7.97
C LEU A 148 -0.89 -2.19 8.40
N GLU A 149 -0.42 -1.57 9.47
CA GLU A 149 0.61 -2.19 10.26
C GLU A 149 -0.04 -3.45 10.82
N LEU A 150 0.01 -4.54 10.03
CA LEU A 150 -0.27 -5.86 10.53
C LEU A 150 0.84 -6.11 11.53
N ASP A 151 0.51 -5.79 12.78
CA ASP A 151 1.35 -5.93 13.94
C ASP A 151 2.12 -7.26 13.82
N GLU A 152 3.44 -7.19 13.66
CA GLU A 152 4.30 -8.39 13.70
C GLU A 152 4.29 -9.04 15.11
N SER A 153 3.46 -8.53 16.03
CA SER A 153 3.32 -8.93 17.43
C SER A 153 2.14 -9.84 17.75
N HIS A 154 1.52 -10.51 16.78
CA HIS A 154 0.57 -11.60 17.08
C HIS A 154 1.09 -12.95 16.58
N PRO A 155 2.02 -13.60 17.32
CA PRO A 155 2.18 -15.04 17.16
C PRO A 155 0.84 -15.67 17.54
N GLU A 156 0.27 -16.42 16.61
CA GLU A 156 -0.94 -17.20 16.84
C GLU A 156 -0.63 -18.21 17.95
N HIS A 157 -1.11 -17.93 19.16
CA HIS A 157 -1.17 -18.90 20.24
C HIS A 157 -2.43 -19.75 20.04
N GLY A 158 -2.23 -20.92 19.42
CA GLY A 158 -3.12 -22.08 19.47
C GLY A 158 -2.35 -23.28 20.00
#